data_AF-A0AAD5CPF1-F1
#
_entry.id   AF-A0AAD5CPF1-F1
#
_cell.length_a   1.000
_cell.length_b   1.000
_cell.length_c   1.000
_cell.angle_alpha   90.00
_cell.angle_beta   90.00
_cell.angle_gamma   90.00
#
_symmetry.space_group_name_H-M   'P 1'
#
loop_
_entity.id
_entity.type
_entity.pdbx_description
1 polymer ?
#
loop_
_entity_poly.entity_id
_entity_poly.type
_entity_poly.pdbx_seq_one_letter_code
_entity_poly.pdbx_strand_id
1 'polypeptide(L)'
;MEDQKNMKKVMVAIDQSEYSRYALEWALQNLHESIANNQLFIYTVQPISDYSYLHASAYGATQLILISCEGLDHSIGNAAIQITRTGFGKQTPLLFRPISIAPELIRNIQENQKKVALSLLDQAKDLCNKYGITAETITEVGDPKDLICEAVEKLKVQLLVMGSSSRGALKRAFLGSVSNHCVQNVKCPVLVVKKTA
;
A
#
# COMPACT_ATOMS: atom_id res chain seq x y z
N MET A 1 -11.18 -37.67 19.31
CA MET A 1 -11.09 -36.28 19.78
C MET A 1 -11.08 -35.45 18.53
N GLU A 2 -12.16 -34.68 18.33
CA GLU A 2 -12.46 -33.92 17.10
C GLU A 2 -11.21 -33.30 16.45
N ASP A 3 -11.00 -33.63 15.18
CA ASP A 3 -10.32 -32.73 14.24
C ASP A 3 -11.10 -31.42 14.23
N GLN A 4 -10.68 -30.49 15.08
CA GLN A 4 -11.07 -29.09 15.00
C GLN A 4 -10.45 -28.58 13.69
N LYS A 5 -11.15 -28.84 12.57
CA LYS A 5 -10.77 -28.50 11.20
C LYS A 5 -10.15 -27.11 11.21
N ASN A 6 -8.83 -27.06 11.10
CA ASN A 6 -8.04 -25.86 11.34
C ASN A 6 -8.54 -24.76 10.38
N MET A 7 -9.35 -23.84 10.91
CA MET A 7 -9.97 -22.78 10.13
C MET A 7 -8.85 -21.90 9.58
N LYS A 8 -8.63 -21.97 8.27
CA LYS A 8 -7.54 -21.25 7.61
C LYS A 8 -7.95 -19.79 7.51
N LYS A 9 -7.05 -18.90 7.92
CA LYS A 9 -7.24 -17.46 7.73
C LYS A 9 -6.52 -17.05 6.46
N VAL A 10 -7.28 -16.56 5.47
CA VAL A 10 -6.73 -16.11 4.19
C VAL A 10 -6.83 -14.59 4.16
N MET A 11 -5.74 -13.92 3.77
CA MET A 11 -5.73 -12.47 3.59
C MET A 11 -5.39 -12.14 2.15
N VAL A 12 -6.19 -11.28 1.51
CA VAL A 12 -5.91 -10.73 0.19
C VAL A 12 -5.55 -9.26 0.37
N ALA A 13 -4.30 -8.90 0.06
CA ALA A 13 -3.87 -7.51 0.10
C ALA A 13 -4.22 -6.82 -1.23
N ILE A 14 -4.99 -5.73 -1.14
CA ILE A 14 -5.48 -4.98 -2.30
C ILE A 14 -5.10 -3.50 -2.27
N ASP A 15 -4.92 -2.94 -3.46
CA ASP A 15 -4.63 -1.53 -3.72
C ASP A 15 -5.51 -1.03 -4.87
N GLN A 16 -5.30 0.20 -5.34
CA GLN A 16 -6.05 0.76 -6.47
C GLN A 16 -5.62 0.19 -7.83
N SER A 17 -4.77 -0.85 -7.88
CA SER A 17 -4.24 -1.38 -9.13
C SER A 17 -5.09 -2.52 -9.70
N GLU A 18 -5.14 -2.60 -11.02
CA GLU A 18 -5.75 -3.71 -11.74
C GLU A 18 -5.13 -5.08 -11.41
N TYR A 19 -3.88 -5.11 -10.93
CA TYR A 19 -3.18 -6.34 -10.57
C TYR A 19 -3.69 -6.93 -9.27
N SER A 20 -4.01 -6.08 -8.28
CA SER A 20 -4.58 -6.56 -7.01
C SER A 20 -6.05 -6.93 -7.16
N ARG A 21 -6.83 -6.18 -7.96
CA ARG A 21 -8.19 -6.56 -8.36
C ARG A 21 -8.21 -7.93 -9.03
N TYR A 22 -7.30 -8.17 -9.98
CA TYR A 22 -7.15 -9.48 -10.62
C TYR A 22 -6.77 -10.59 -9.63
N ALA A 23 -5.87 -10.31 -8.68
CA ALA A 23 -5.49 -11.28 -7.65
C ALA A 23 -6.68 -11.68 -6.76
N LEU A 24 -7.54 -10.72 -6.39
CA LEU A 24 -8.77 -11.00 -5.65
C LEU A 24 -9.73 -11.88 -6.46
N GLU A 25 -10.01 -11.52 -7.72
CA GLU A 25 -10.89 -12.33 -8.58
C GLU A 25 -10.34 -13.75 -8.77
N TRP A 26 -9.04 -13.87 -9.03
CA TRP A 26 -8.37 -15.16 -9.14
C TRP A 26 -8.50 -15.98 -7.86
N ALA A 27 -8.31 -15.36 -6.69
CA ALA A 27 -8.44 -16.04 -5.40
C ALA A 27 -9.87 -16.52 -5.17
N LEU A 28 -10.88 -15.70 -5.45
CA LEU A 28 -12.28 -16.08 -5.31
C LEU A 28 -12.67 -17.24 -6.25
N GLN A 29 -12.12 -17.27 -7.46
CA GLN A 29 -12.39 -18.32 -8.45
C GLN A 29 -11.66 -19.64 -8.14
N ASN A 30 -10.38 -19.58 -7.77
CA ASN A 30 -9.52 -20.76 -7.69
C ASN A 30 -9.36 -21.29 -6.26
N LEU A 31 -9.61 -20.46 -5.25
CA LEU A 31 -9.55 -20.84 -3.84
C LEU A 31 -10.94 -20.87 -3.18
N HIS A 32 -12.03 -20.93 -3.98
CA HIS A 32 -13.40 -20.86 -3.48
C HIS A 32 -13.66 -21.82 -2.30
N GLU A 33 -13.37 -23.11 -2.44
CA GLU A 33 -13.56 -24.11 -1.37
C GLU A 33 -12.69 -23.83 -0.13
N SER A 34 -11.49 -23.30 -0.36
CA SER A 34 -10.53 -22.93 0.68
C SER A 34 -10.86 -21.60 1.35
N ILE A 35 -11.74 -20.78 0.78
CA ILE A 35 -12.14 -19.50 1.34
C ILE A 35 -13.54 -19.61 1.96
N ALA A 36 -14.48 -20.30 1.32
CA ALA A 36 -15.87 -20.43 1.76
C ALA A 36 -16.02 -21.10 3.13
N ASN A 37 -15.11 -22.01 3.48
CA ASN A 37 -15.11 -22.69 4.78
C ASN A 37 -14.27 -21.97 5.85
N ASN A 38 -13.75 -20.78 5.54
CA ASN A 38 -12.61 -20.16 6.20
C ASN A 38 -12.81 -18.65 6.32
N GLN A 39 -11.96 -17.99 7.12
CA GLN A 39 -12.07 -16.55 7.31
C GLN A 39 -11.26 -15.81 6.23
N LEU A 40 -11.93 -14.97 5.44
CA LEU A 40 -11.31 -14.11 4.44
C LEU A 40 -11.16 -12.68 4.97
N PHE A 41 -9.93 -12.17 4.92
CA PHE A 41 -9.62 -10.77 5.16
C PHE A 41 -9.28 -10.08 3.83
N ILE A 42 -9.95 -8.97 3.55
CA ILE A 42 -9.56 -8.03 2.51
C ILE A 42 -8.82 -6.89 3.19
N TYR A 43 -7.54 -6.74 2.88
CA TYR A 43 -6.65 -5.83 3.57
C TYR A 43 -6.12 -4.76 2.61
N THR A 44 -6.21 -3.48 2.98
CA THR A 44 -5.64 -2.38 2.19
C THR A 44 -4.87 -1.41 3.06
N VAL A 45 -3.74 -0.93 2.56
CA VAL A 45 -2.91 0.06 3.25
C VAL A 45 -2.96 1.36 2.46
N GLN A 46 -3.32 2.43 3.15
CA GLN A 46 -3.19 3.79 2.65
C GLN A 46 -1.77 4.28 2.96
N PRO A 47 -0.90 4.44 1.94
CA PRO A 47 0.44 4.96 2.18
C PRO A 47 0.36 6.35 2.78
N ILE A 48 1.20 6.62 3.78
CA ILE A 48 1.40 7.98 4.28
C ILE A 48 1.83 8.83 3.10
N SER A 49 1.00 9.80 2.74
CA SER A 49 1.37 10.76 1.71
C SER A 49 2.30 11.78 2.33
N ASP A 50 3.57 11.70 1.96
CA ASP A 50 4.54 12.71 2.33
C ASP A 50 4.25 13.98 1.50
N TYR A 51 3.50 14.91 2.10
CA TYR A 51 3.01 16.13 1.45
C TYR A 51 4.14 17.10 1.07
N SER A 52 5.38 16.81 1.45
CA SER A 52 6.59 17.51 1.04
C SER A 52 6.75 17.56 -0.49
N TYR A 53 6.33 16.50 -1.21
CA TYR A 53 6.53 16.38 -2.66
C TYR A 53 5.65 17.28 -3.53
N LEU A 54 4.40 17.57 -3.12
CA LEU A 54 3.48 18.44 -3.88
C LEU A 54 4.02 19.87 -4.01
N HIS A 55 4.93 20.25 -3.12
CA HIS A 55 5.49 21.59 -3.05
C HIS A 55 6.59 21.83 -4.09
N ALA A 56 7.33 20.80 -4.53
CA ALA A 56 8.41 20.96 -5.52
C ALA A 56 7.88 21.22 -6.94
N SER A 57 6.73 20.64 -7.30
CA SER A 57 6.14 20.79 -8.64
C SER A 57 5.43 22.14 -8.86
N ALA A 58 5.03 22.83 -7.79
CA ALA A 58 4.31 24.10 -7.90
C ALA A 58 5.22 25.30 -8.28
N TYR A 59 6.54 25.17 -8.14
CA TYR A 59 7.49 26.29 -8.28
C TYR A 59 8.30 26.29 -9.59
N GLY A 60 7.92 25.48 -10.58
CA GLY A 60 8.52 25.51 -11.91
C GLY A 60 9.86 24.77 -11.97
N ALA A 61 10.07 24.10 -13.10
CA ALA A 61 11.19 23.20 -13.35
C ALA A 61 12.56 23.88 -13.14
N THR A 62 13.18 23.63 -11.99
CA THR A 62 14.65 23.62 -11.91
C THR A 62 15.05 22.41 -11.10
N GLN A 63 15.94 21.62 -11.70
CA GLN A 63 16.45 20.32 -11.27
C GLN A 63 16.63 20.23 -9.75
N LEU A 64 15.60 19.73 -9.06
CA LEU A 64 15.62 19.55 -7.61
C LEU A 64 16.14 18.15 -7.32
N ILE A 65 17.33 18.08 -6.72
CA ILE A 65 17.93 16.83 -6.25
C ILE A 65 17.12 16.34 -5.05
N LEU A 66 16.68 15.08 -5.13
CA LEU A 66 16.01 14.32 -4.08
C LEU A 66 16.87 14.32 -2.80
N ILE A 67 16.35 14.82 -1.69
CA ILE A 67 16.92 14.54 -0.36
C ILE A 67 15.82 13.88 0.45
N SER A 68 16.00 12.58 0.72
CA SER A 68 15.14 11.84 1.64
C SER A 68 15.33 12.42 3.04
N CYS A 69 14.28 12.97 3.63
CA CYS A 69 14.29 13.29 5.06
C CYS A 69 13.95 12.03 5.85
N GLU A 70 14.91 11.50 6.60
CA GLU A 70 14.62 10.56 7.68
C GLU A 70 14.20 11.35 8.92
N GLY A 71 13.01 11.03 9.45
CA GLY A 71 12.48 11.56 10.70
C GLY A 71 11.61 12.81 10.53
N LEU A 72 10.29 12.65 10.60
CA LEU A 72 9.38 13.75 10.88
C LEU A 72 8.20 13.27 11.73
N ASP A 73 8.03 13.87 12.92
CA ASP A 73 6.87 13.65 13.77
C ASP A 73 5.59 14.11 13.07
N HIS A 74 4.63 13.19 12.93
CA HIS A 74 3.34 13.38 12.26
C HIS A 74 2.45 14.51 12.83
N SER A 75 2.84 15.11 13.96
CA SER A 75 2.07 16.12 14.69
C SER A 75 2.29 17.55 14.19
N ILE A 76 3.33 17.81 13.40
CA ILE A 76 3.67 19.16 12.96
C ILE A 76 3.97 19.13 11.45
N GLY A 77 3.14 19.78 10.65
CA GLY A 77 3.25 19.89 9.18
C GLY A 77 4.46 20.69 8.69
N ASN A 78 5.66 20.42 9.21
CA ASN A 78 6.90 21.09 8.89
C ASN A 78 7.84 20.13 8.16
N ALA A 79 7.64 19.88 6.87
CA ALA A 79 8.62 19.17 6.08
C ALA A 79 9.87 20.05 5.86
N ALA A 80 11.04 19.56 6.22
CA ALA A 80 12.31 20.15 5.85
C ALA A 80 12.69 19.65 4.44
N ILE A 81 12.90 20.55 3.48
CA ILE A 81 13.47 20.18 2.18
C ILE A 81 14.83 20.86 2.09
N GLN A 82 15.90 20.07 2.08
CA GLN A 82 17.24 20.58 1.86
C GLN A 82 17.49 20.65 0.34
N ILE A 83 17.53 21.87 -0.21
CA ILE A 83 17.84 22.09 -1.63
C ILE A 83 19.31 22.51 -1.72
N THR A 84 20.16 21.65 -2.31
CA THR A 84 21.57 21.97 -2.55
C THR A 84 21.79 22.29 -4.03
N ARG A 85 22.19 23.53 -4.34
CA ARG A 85 22.62 23.93 -5.69
C ARG A 85 24.07 23.50 -5.90
N THR A 86 24.33 22.44 -6.67
CA THR A 86 25.68 22.05 -7.08
C THR A 86 26.18 22.92 -8.24
N GLY A 87 26.61 24.14 -7.91
CA GLY A 87 27.45 24.96 -8.78
C GLY A 87 28.89 24.93 -8.27
N PHE A 88 29.87 24.76 -9.18
CA PHE A 88 31.30 24.82 -8.88
C PHE A 88 31.63 25.99 -7.93
N GLY A 89 32.06 25.68 -6.70
CA GLY A 89 32.96 26.55 -5.94
C GLY A 89 32.53 27.07 -4.57
N LYS A 90 31.24 27.27 -4.22
CA LYS A 90 30.86 27.76 -2.87
C LYS A 90 29.47 27.27 -2.44
N GLN A 91 29.40 26.60 -1.29
CA GLN A 91 28.14 26.24 -0.64
C GLN A 91 27.62 27.48 0.10
N THR A 92 26.53 28.08 -0.37
CA THR A 92 25.79 29.11 0.37
C THR A 92 24.52 28.48 0.97
N PRO A 93 24.35 28.47 2.31
CA PRO A 93 23.11 27.99 2.91
C PRO A 93 21.97 28.95 2.53
N LEU A 94 20.97 28.44 1.81
CA LEU A 94 19.74 29.19 1.56
C LEU A 94 18.87 29.11 2.82
N LEU A 95 18.35 30.26 3.24
CA LEU A 95 17.52 30.43 4.43
C LEU A 95 16.29 29.50 4.36
N PHE A 96 16.13 28.66 5.38
CA PHE A 96 14.94 27.84 5.59
C PHE A 96 13.71 28.74 5.74
N ARG A 97 12.73 28.60 4.85
CA ARG A 97 11.37 29.10 5.10
C ARG A 97 10.43 27.89 5.15
N PRO A 98 9.90 27.53 6.33
CA PRO A 98 8.83 26.56 6.39
C PRO A 98 7.64 27.15 5.62
N ILE A 99 7.14 26.40 4.64
CA ILE A 99 5.96 26.81 3.89
C ILE A 99 4.77 26.08 4.51
N SER A 100 3.94 26.84 5.22
CA SER A 100 2.74 26.30 5.85
C SER A 100 1.72 25.93 4.79
N ILE A 101 1.45 24.64 4.63
CA ILE A 101 0.33 24.16 3.83
C ILE A 101 -0.95 24.56 4.56
N ALA A 102 -1.93 25.11 3.84
CA ALA A 102 -3.24 25.41 4.41
C ALA A 102 -3.84 24.12 5.01
N PRO A 103 -4.28 24.11 6.28
CA PRO A 103 -4.85 22.93 6.92
C PRO A 103 -6.01 22.31 6.13
N GLU A 104 -6.78 23.12 5.41
CA GLU A 104 -7.86 22.64 4.54
C GLU A 104 -7.38 21.76 3.38
N LEU A 105 -6.22 22.06 2.79
CA LEU A 105 -5.70 21.26 1.68
C LEU A 105 -5.27 19.88 2.16
N ILE A 106 -4.60 19.81 3.32
CA ILE A 106 -4.22 18.54 3.96
C ILE A 106 -5.47 17.71 4.24
N ARG A 107 -6.49 18.35 4.84
CA ARG A 107 -7.77 17.72 5.16
C ARG A 107 -8.48 17.17 3.93
N ASN A 108 -8.56 17.95 2.85
CA ASN A 108 -9.22 17.53 1.61
C ASN A 108 -8.53 16.32 0.97
N ILE A 109 -7.19 16.28 0.99
CA ILE A 109 -6.45 15.13 0.46
C ILE A 109 -6.68 13.89 1.34
N GLN A 110 -6.64 14.03 2.67
CA GLN A 110 -6.93 12.93 3.60
C GLN A 110 -8.36 12.40 3.43
N GLU A 111 -9.35 13.30 3.31
CA GLU A 111 -10.74 12.93 3.08
C GLU A 111 -10.92 12.18 1.75
N ASN A 112 -10.26 12.65 0.69
CA ASN A 112 -10.29 11.95 -0.60
C ASN A 112 -9.62 10.58 -0.54
N GLN A 113 -8.47 10.45 0.13
CA GLN A 113 -7.79 9.15 0.29
C GLN A 113 -8.66 8.15 1.05
N LYS A 114 -9.29 8.60 2.13
CA LYS A 114 -10.26 7.80 2.88
C LYS A 114 -11.43 7.36 2.00
N LYS A 115 -12.03 8.26 1.21
CA LYS A 115 -13.12 7.93 0.29
C LYS A 115 -12.70 6.87 -0.73
N VAL A 116 -11.49 6.99 -1.29
CA VAL A 116 -10.99 6.03 -2.29
C VAL A 116 -10.74 4.66 -1.65
N ALA A 117 -10.13 4.59 -0.47
CA ALA A 117 -9.92 3.33 0.22
C ALA A 117 -11.23 2.64 0.59
N LEU A 118 -12.23 3.40 1.04
CA LEU A 118 -13.57 2.87 1.34
C LEU A 118 -14.25 2.34 0.08
N SER A 119 -14.18 3.07 -1.04
CA SER A 119 -14.74 2.61 -2.32
C SER A 119 -14.05 1.34 -2.83
N LEU A 120 -12.73 1.22 -2.64
CA LEU A 120 -11.98 0.02 -2.99
C LEU A 120 -12.45 -1.20 -2.18
N LEU A 121 -12.61 -1.03 -0.86
CA LEU A 121 -13.10 -2.10 0.02
C LEU A 121 -14.55 -2.50 -0.29
N ASP A 122 -15.39 -1.53 -0.65
CA ASP A 122 -16.79 -1.77 -1.06
C ASP A 122 -16.85 -2.61 -2.34
N GLN A 123 -16.10 -2.22 -3.37
CA GLN A 123 -15.97 -2.99 -4.61
C GLN A 123 -15.44 -4.42 -4.36
N ALA A 124 -14.46 -4.57 -3.46
CA ALA A 124 -13.93 -5.87 -3.10
C ALA A 124 -14.97 -6.74 -2.36
N LYS A 125 -15.76 -6.15 -1.45
CA LYS A 125 -16.88 -6.83 -0.78
C LYS A 125 -17.94 -7.28 -1.77
N ASP A 126 -18.33 -6.41 -2.70
CA ASP A 126 -19.30 -6.74 -3.74
C ASP A 126 -18.82 -7.91 -4.61
N LEU A 127 -17.54 -7.95 -4.95
CA LEU A 127 -16.95 -9.10 -5.63
C LEU A 127 -17.07 -10.35 -4.77
N CYS A 128 -16.66 -10.32 -3.51
CA CYS A 128 -16.77 -11.48 -2.61
C CYS A 128 -18.22 -12.00 -2.50
N ASN A 129 -19.18 -11.08 -2.34
CA ASN A 129 -20.61 -11.39 -2.26
C ASN A 129 -21.13 -12.09 -3.52
N LYS A 130 -20.66 -11.70 -4.72
CA LYS A 130 -21.01 -12.37 -5.99
C LYS A 130 -20.56 -13.83 -6.03
N TYR A 131 -19.49 -14.19 -5.31
CA TYR A 131 -19.03 -15.58 -5.17
C TYR A 131 -19.60 -16.28 -3.92
N GLY A 132 -20.52 -15.64 -3.19
CA GLY A 132 -21.13 -16.18 -1.97
C GLY A 132 -20.17 -16.23 -0.78
N ILE A 133 -19.15 -15.37 -0.75
CA ILE A 133 -18.11 -15.34 0.27
C ILE A 133 -18.26 -14.06 1.10
N THR A 134 -18.40 -14.20 2.42
CA THR A 134 -18.35 -13.07 3.35
C THR A 134 -16.89 -12.75 3.69
N ALA A 135 -16.50 -11.49 3.50
CA ALA A 135 -15.14 -11.04 3.77
C ALA A 135 -15.09 -9.93 4.82
N GLU A 136 -14.13 -10.01 5.73
CA GLU A 136 -13.81 -8.95 6.68
C GLU A 136 -12.87 -7.94 6.02
N THR A 137 -13.23 -6.66 6.02
CA THR A 137 -12.41 -5.61 5.41
C THR A 137 -11.64 -4.82 6.45
N ILE A 138 -10.34 -4.65 6.24
CA ILE A 138 -9.45 -3.90 7.13
C ILE A 138 -8.71 -2.85 6.29
N THR A 139 -8.63 -1.63 6.81
CA THR A 139 -7.80 -0.56 6.25
C THR A 139 -6.92 0.06 7.32
N GLU A 140 -5.63 0.22 7.02
CA GLU A 140 -4.66 0.89 7.89
C GLU A 140 -3.92 1.98 7.11
N VAL A 141 -3.29 2.92 7.81
CA VAL A 141 -2.49 4.01 7.24
C VAL A 141 -1.05 3.83 7.67
N GLY A 142 -0.10 3.76 6.72
CA GLY A 142 1.31 3.52 7.02
C GLY A 142 2.09 3.01 5.80
N ASP A 143 3.30 2.45 6.02
CA ASP A 143 4.04 1.77 4.95
C ASP A 143 3.40 0.39 4.67
N PRO A 144 2.95 0.11 3.42
CA PRO A 144 2.43 -1.20 3.05
C PRO A 144 3.36 -2.37 3.34
N LYS A 145 4.69 -2.18 3.26
CA LYS A 145 5.67 -3.25 3.50
C LYS A 145 5.60 -3.76 4.94
N ASP A 146 5.57 -2.83 5.89
CA ASP A 146 5.57 -3.15 7.31
C ASP A 146 4.18 -3.60 7.76
N LEU A 147 3.15 -2.82 7.41
CA LEU A 147 1.79 -3.08 7.87
C LEU A 147 1.21 -4.40 7.37
N ILE A 148 1.52 -4.82 6.13
CA ILE A 148 1.08 -6.14 5.64
C ILE A 148 1.75 -7.26 6.45
N CYS A 149 3.04 -7.16 6.74
CA CYS A 149 3.75 -8.15 7.56
C CYS A 149 3.17 -8.21 8.98
N GLU A 150 2.95 -7.06 9.61
CA GLU A 150 2.33 -6.97 10.92
C GLU A 150 0.91 -7.54 10.95
N ALA A 151 0.08 -7.22 9.95
CA ALA A 151 -1.29 -7.70 9.85
C ALA A 151 -1.36 -9.22 9.75
N VAL A 152 -0.45 -9.84 8.97
CA VAL A 152 -0.34 -11.30 8.90
C VAL A 152 -0.10 -11.89 10.29
N GLU A 153 0.83 -11.32 11.06
CA GLU A 153 1.19 -11.82 12.38
C GLU A 153 0.09 -11.59 13.44
N LYS A 154 -0.55 -10.41 13.40
CA LYS A 154 -1.63 -10.01 14.30
C LYS A 154 -2.88 -10.86 14.08
N LEU A 155 -3.30 -11.03 12.83
CA LEU A 155 -4.50 -11.77 12.46
C LEU A 155 -4.29 -13.29 12.43
N LYS A 156 -3.03 -13.77 12.50
CA LYS A 156 -2.63 -15.18 12.35
C LYS A 156 -3.04 -15.73 10.98
N VAL A 157 -2.76 -14.96 9.93
CA VAL A 157 -3.01 -15.34 8.53
C VAL A 157 -2.16 -16.54 8.15
N GLN A 158 -2.78 -17.52 7.51
CA GLN A 158 -2.16 -18.77 7.06
C GLN A 158 -1.85 -18.77 5.55
N LEU A 159 -2.44 -17.83 4.79
CA LEU A 159 -2.13 -17.59 3.39
C LEU A 159 -2.32 -16.11 3.07
N LEU A 160 -1.26 -15.46 2.59
CA LEU A 160 -1.31 -14.10 2.04
C LEU A 160 -1.39 -14.17 0.52
N VAL A 161 -2.39 -13.53 -0.08
CA VAL A 161 -2.55 -13.40 -1.54
C VAL A 161 -2.33 -11.95 -1.96
N MET A 162 -1.54 -11.74 -3.01
CA MET A 162 -1.25 -10.41 -3.55
C MET A 162 -1.14 -10.42 -5.07
N GLY A 163 -1.34 -9.26 -5.70
CA GLY A 163 -1.03 -9.06 -7.11
C GLY A 163 0.48 -8.88 -7.37
N SER A 164 0.93 -9.29 -8.54
CA SER A 164 2.25 -8.93 -9.08
C SER A 164 2.17 -7.64 -9.89
N SER A 165 2.51 -6.50 -9.29
CA SER A 165 2.62 -5.24 -10.03
C SER A 165 3.99 -5.11 -10.72
N SER A 166 4.05 -5.27 -12.04
CA SER A 166 5.24 -4.97 -12.86
C SER A 166 5.10 -3.59 -13.50
N ARG A 167 5.40 -2.52 -12.74
CA ARG A 167 5.44 -1.16 -13.31
C ARG A 167 6.77 -0.96 -14.07
N GLY A 168 6.75 -0.87 -15.40
CA GLY A 168 7.89 -0.43 -16.24
C GLY A 168 8.35 -1.40 -17.36
N ALA A 169 9.33 -0.96 -18.16
CA ALA A 169 9.90 -1.67 -19.32
C ALA A 169 10.68 -2.96 -18.97
N LEU A 170 10.89 -3.25 -17.69
CA LEU A 170 11.50 -4.48 -17.19
C LEU A 170 10.46 -5.61 -17.06
N LYS A 171 9.71 -5.86 -18.13
CA LYS A 171 8.57 -6.81 -18.21
C LYS A 171 8.91 -8.29 -18.01
N ARG A 172 10.15 -8.63 -17.62
CA ARG A 172 10.60 -10.01 -17.46
C ARG A 172 10.99 -10.25 -16.00
N ALA A 173 10.10 -10.97 -15.30
CA ALA A 173 10.33 -11.64 -14.02
C ALA A 173 10.42 -10.83 -12.71
N PHE A 174 10.16 -9.53 -12.68
CA PHE A 174 10.20 -8.78 -11.41
C PHE A 174 8.86 -8.75 -10.66
N LEU A 175 8.90 -9.16 -9.39
CA LEU A 175 7.87 -8.88 -8.38
C LEU A 175 7.83 -7.38 -8.08
N GLY A 176 6.66 -6.85 -7.75
CA GLY A 176 6.53 -5.47 -7.25
C GLY A 176 7.26 -5.29 -5.91
N SER A 177 7.65 -4.05 -5.57
CA SER A 177 8.41 -3.74 -4.34
C SER A 177 7.75 -4.28 -3.06
N VAL A 178 6.44 -4.10 -2.92
CA VAL A 178 5.66 -4.61 -1.78
C VAL A 178 5.58 -6.13 -1.82
N SER A 179 5.20 -6.70 -2.98
CA SER A 179 5.07 -8.16 -3.12
C SER A 179 6.39 -8.89 -2.85
N ASN A 180 7.51 -8.35 -3.35
CA ASN A 180 8.84 -8.89 -3.11
C ASN A 180 9.23 -8.80 -1.64
N HIS A 181 8.95 -7.67 -0.99
CA HIS A 181 9.21 -7.51 0.44
C HIS A 181 8.41 -8.52 1.27
N CYS A 182 7.12 -8.67 1.01
CA CYS A 182 6.27 -9.63 1.73
C CYS A 182 6.72 -11.08 1.51
N VAL A 183 7.08 -11.47 0.28
CA VAL A 183 7.61 -12.83 -0.01
C VAL A 183 8.86 -13.14 0.83
N GLN A 184 9.68 -12.12 1.14
CA GLN A 184 10.92 -12.30 1.90
C GLN A 184 10.71 -12.26 3.42
N ASN A 185 9.70 -11.55 3.92
CA ASN A 185 9.59 -11.20 5.35
C ASN A 185 8.35 -11.78 6.05
N VAL A 186 7.31 -12.17 5.31
CA VAL A 186 6.08 -12.71 5.89
C VAL A 186 6.28 -14.15 6.36
N LYS A 187 5.78 -14.46 7.56
CA LYS A 187 5.91 -15.79 8.18
C LYS A 187 4.98 -16.88 7.62
N CYS A 188 3.96 -16.50 6.85
CA CYS A 188 3.02 -17.44 6.22
C CYS A 188 3.30 -17.59 4.71
N PRO A 189 2.81 -18.67 4.07
CA PRO A 189 2.83 -18.81 2.63
C PRO A 189 2.27 -17.57 1.91
N VAL A 190 3.02 -17.10 0.91
CA VAL A 190 2.65 -15.94 0.08
C VAL A 190 2.36 -16.42 -1.35
N LEU A 191 1.13 -16.19 -1.81
CA LEU A 191 0.71 -16.43 -3.18
C LEU A 191 0.70 -15.12 -3.96
N VAL A 192 1.60 -15.01 -4.91
CA VAL A 192 1.63 -13.87 -5.83
C VAL A 192 0.94 -14.24 -7.14
N VAL A 193 -0.18 -13.59 -7.43
CA VAL A 193 -0.95 -13.79 -8.64
C VAL A 193 -0.45 -12.84 -9.73
N LYS A 194 -0.04 -13.41 -10.86
CA LYS A 194 0.40 -12.65 -12.03
C LYS A 194 -0.73 -12.54 -13.04
N LYS A 195 -1.09 -11.31 -13.42
CA LYS A 195 -1.95 -11.03 -14.58
C LYS A 195 -1.12 -11.17 -15.86
N THR A 196 -1.42 -12.17 -16.68
CA THR A 196 -0.84 -12.29 -18.02
C THR A 196 -1.43 -11.20 -18.91
N ALA A 197 -0.58 -10.52 -19.69
CA ALA A 197 -1.00 -9.49 -20.63
C ALA A 197 -1.60 -10.11 -21.90
#